data_AF-A0A441TPH8-F1
#
_entry.id   AF-A0A441TPH8-F1
#
_cell.length_a   1.000
_cell.length_b   1.000
_cell.length_c   1.000
_cell.angle_alpha   90.00
_cell.angle_beta   90.00
_cell.angle_gamma   90.00
#
_symmetry.space_group_name_H-M   'P 1'
#
loop_
_entity.id
_entity.type
_entity.pdbx_description
1 polymer ?
#
loop_
_entity_poly.entity_id
_entity_poly.type
_entity_poly.pdbx_seq_one_letter_code
_entity_poly.pdbx_strand_id
1 'polypeptide(L)'
;VVFFAGPNSFTGEDVAEFHVHGGRAVVAKMLEVIAGFDGVRHAEPGEFTRRAFLNGKVDLVETEALADLVNAETEAQRRFAVQNAEGVQSELYL
;
A
#
# COMPACT_ATOMS: atom_id res chain seq x y z
N VAL A 1 14.96 9.58 0.12
CA VAL A 1 14.69 8.16 0.43
C VAL A 1 14.22 8.08 1.87
N VAL A 2 13.21 7.27 2.14
CA VAL A 2 12.71 7.00 3.49
C VAL A 2 12.82 5.50 3.74
N PHE A 3 13.29 5.11 4.92
CA PHE A 3 13.38 3.72 5.33
C PHE A 3 12.44 3.46 6.50
N PHE A 4 11.71 2.37 6.42
CA PHE A 4 10.83 1.86 7.46
C PHE A 4 11.35 0.49 7.85
N ALA A 5 11.86 0.38 9.08
CA ALA A 5 12.22 -0.90 9.65
C ALA A 5 10.95 -1.67 10.03
N GLY A 6 10.88 -2.96 9.69
CA GLY A 6 9.84 -3.85 10.19
C GLY A 6 9.86 -3.90 11.73
N PRO A 7 8.71 -3.95 12.42
CA PRO A 7 7.35 -4.06 11.89
C PRO A 7 6.64 -2.71 11.64
N ASN A 8 7.36 -1.60 11.67
CA ASN A 8 6.83 -0.22 11.60
C ASN A 8 6.72 0.30 10.16
N SER A 9 6.33 -0.57 9.23
CA SER A 9 6.03 -0.24 7.84
C SER A 9 4.59 -0.65 7.49
N PHE A 10 4.11 -0.23 6.32
CA PHE A 10 2.78 -0.61 5.85
C PHE A 10 2.63 -2.13 5.70
N THR A 11 3.62 -2.80 5.08
CA THR A 11 3.58 -4.26 4.92
C THR A 11 3.97 -5.00 6.19
N GLY A 12 4.61 -4.35 7.18
CA GLY A 12 5.23 -5.00 8.34
C GLY A 12 6.63 -5.56 8.07
N GLU A 13 7.12 -5.47 6.83
CA GLU A 13 8.48 -5.86 6.44
C GLU A 13 9.43 -4.65 6.40
N ASP A 14 10.72 -4.85 6.17
CA ASP A 14 11.62 -3.74 5.88
C ASP A 14 11.28 -3.11 4.51
N VAL A 15 11.05 -1.80 4.49
CA VAL A 15 10.61 -1.05 3.29
C VAL A 15 11.48 0.18 3.08
N ALA A 16 11.81 0.46 1.81
CA ALA A 16 12.47 1.68 1.38
C ALA A 16 11.65 2.39 0.29
N GLU A 17 11.34 3.67 0.51
CA GLU A 17 10.61 4.51 -0.44
C GLU A 17 11.53 5.54 -1.11
N PHE A 18 11.59 5.46 -2.44
CA PHE A 18 12.43 6.32 -3.27
C PHE A 18 11.61 7.43 -3.91
N HIS A 19 11.66 8.62 -3.31
CA HIS A 19 11.08 9.83 -3.88
C HIS A 19 12.05 10.45 -4.87
N VAL A 20 11.80 10.22 -6.16
CA VAL A 20 12.61 10.72 -7.28
C VAL A 20 11.84 11.75 -8.10
N HIS A 21 12.54 12.48 -8.97
CA HIS A 21 11.89 13.37 -9.93
C HIS A 21 10.95 12.59 -10.84
N GLY A 22 9.71 13.06 -11.02
CA GLY A 22 8.63 12.38 -11.73
C GLY A 22 8.77 12.28 -13.25
N GLY A 23 9.96 12.53 -13.81
CA GLY A 23 10.21 12.35 -15.24
C GLY A 23 10.13 10.87 -15.62
N ARG A 24 9.37 10.54 -16.67
CA ARG A 24 9.17 9.14 -17.11
C ARG A 24 10.48 8.38 -17.30
N ALA A 25 11.50 9.04 -17.86
CA ALA A 25 12.83 8.45 -18.05
C ALA A 25 13.53 8.13 -16.72
N VAL A 26 13.38 9.00 -15.71
CA VAL A 26 13.97 8.81 -14.38
C VAL A 26 13.31 7.63 -13.67
N VAL A 27 11.97 7.57 -13.67
CA VAL A 27 11.21 6.48 -13.06
C VAL A 27 11.51 5.15 -13.73
N ALA A 28 11.53 5.11 -15.07
CA ALA A 28 11.86 3.90 -15.83
C ALA A 28 13.27 3.40 -15.51
N LYS A 29 14.27 4.31 -15.48
CA LYS A 29 15.64 3.92 -15.17
C LYS A 29 15.80 3.45 -13.73
N MET A 30 15.11 4.08 -12.78
CA MET A 30 15.11 3.66 -11.38
C MET A 30 14.58 2.23 -11.23
N LEU A 31 13.44 1.92 -11.86
CA LEU A 31 12.84 0.59 -11.84
C LEU A 31 13.75 -0.46 -12.48
N GLU A 32 14.37 -0.13 -13.62
CA GLU A 32 15.32 -1.01 -14.31
C GLU A 32 16.52 -1.36 -13.41
N VAL A 33 17.10 -0.36 -12.74
CA VAL A 33 18.25 -0.56 -11.83
C VAL A 33 17.85 -1.43 -10.63
N ILE A 34 16.69 -1.17 -10.01
CA ILE A 34 16.21 -1.94 -8.86
C ILE A 34 15.93 -3.39 -9.25
N ALA A 35 15.30 -3.63 -10.40
CA ALA A 35 15.01 -4.98 -10.89
C ALA A 35 16.27 -5.79 -11.26
N GLY A 36 17.43 -5.14 -11.37
CA GLY A 36 18.72 -5.80 -11.62
C GLY A 36 19.40 -6.40 -10.40
N PHE A 37 18.90 -6.15 -9.17
CA PHE A 37 19.44 -6.77 -7.96
C PHE A 37 18.94 -8.21 -7.80
N ASP A 38 19.82 -9.10 -7.33
CA ASP A 38 19.44 -10.49 -7.05
C ASP A 38 18.33 -10.56 -5.99
N GLY A 39 17.32 -11.39 -6.26
CA GLY A 39 16.16 -11.57 -5.38
C GLY A 39 15.10 -10.46 -5.46
N VAL A 40 15.27 -9.46 -6.33
CA VAL A 40 14.28 -8.41 -6.56
C VAL A 40 13.39 -8.77 -7.76
N ARG A 41 12.09 -8.55 -7.62
CA ARG A 41 11.11 -8.66 -8.71
C ARG A 41 10.09 -7.54 -8.63
N HIS A 42 9.41 -7.29 -9.75
CA HIS A 42 8.23 -6.44 -9.74
C HIS A 42 7.13 -7.04 -8.83
N ALA A 43 6.43 -6.15 -8.14
CA ALA A 43 5.27 -6.50 -7.34
C ALA A 43 4.09 -6.85 -8.26
N GLU A 44 3.29 -7.83 -7.85
CA GLU A 44 2.00 -8.14 -8.45
C GLU A 44 0.95 -7.07 -8.06
N PRO A 45 -0.16 -6.96 -8.82
CA PRO A 45 -1.25 -6.07 -8.45
C PRO A 45 -1.74 -6.32 -7.01
N GLY A 46 -1.78 -5.27 -6.19
CA GLY A 46 -2.24 -5.34 -4.79
C GLY A 46 -1.30 -6.06 -3.83
N GLU A 47 -0.10 -6.47 -4.27
CA GLU A 47 0.76 -7.33 -3.46
C GLU A 47 1.18 -6.69 -2.12
N PHE A 48 1.47 -5.38 -2.09
CA PHE A 48 1.82 -4.68 -0.86
C PHE A 48 0.70 -4.77 0.19
N THR A 49 -0.55 -4.52 -0.20
CA THR A 49 -1.71 -4.62 0.70
C THR A 49 -1.96 -6.06 1.12
N ARG A 50 -1.82 -7.02 0.20
CA ARG A 50 -1.90 -8.45 0.53
C ARG A 50 -0.87 -8.86 1.59
N ARG A 51 0.37 -8.35 1.50
CA ARG A 51 1.42 -8.61 2.50
C ARG A 51 1.09 -7.95 3.84
N ALA A 52 0.58 -6.71 3.83
CA ALA A 52 0.11 -6.03 5.03
C ALA A 52 -0.98 -6.87 5.74
N PHE A 53 -1.95 -7.40 5.01
CA PHE A 53 -2.98 -8.29 5.54
C PHE A 53 -2.37 -9.58 6.14
N LEU A 54 -1.49 -10.26 5.40
CA LEU A 54 -0.84 -11.49 5.86
C LEU A 54 0.02 -11.29 7.11
N ASN A 55 0.56 -10.08 7.30
CA ASN A 55 1.35 -9.69 8.47
C ASN A 55 0.51 -9.05 9.59
N GLY A 56 -0.83 -9.07 9.47
CA GLY A 56 -1.75 -8.53 10.48
C GLY A 56 -1.65 -7.02 10.68
N LYS A 57 -1.18 -6.28 9.66
CA LYS A 57 -1.09 -4.82 9.67
C LYS A 57 -2.40 -4.12 9.32
N VAL A 58 -3.23 -4.80 8.53
CA VAL A 58 -4.58 -4.37 8.12
C VAL A 58 -5.50 -5.59 8.11
N ASP A 59 -6.79 -5.39 8.39
CA ASP A 59 -7.81 -6.44 8.25
C ASP A 59 -8.45 -6.43 6.84
N LEU A 60 -9.40 -7.34 6.61
CA LEU A 60 -10.06 -7.47 5.31
C LEU A 60 -10.96 -6.25 5.00
N VAL A 61 -11.62 -5.71 6.02
CA VAL A 61 -12.55 -4.56 5.89
C VAL A 61 -11.74 -3.29 5.56
N GLU A 62 -10.61 -3.08 6.23
CA GLU A 62 -9.67 -1.99 5.95
C GLU A 62 -9.07 -2.12 4.54
N THR A 63 -8.80 -3.34 4.09
CA THR A 63 -8.30 -3.61 2.72
C THR A 63 -9.34 -3.26 1.65
N GLU A 64 -10.60 -3.67 1.84
CA GLU A 64 -11.71 -3.31 0.94
C GLU A 64 -11.96 -1.81 0.94
N ALA A 65 -11.97 -1.19 2.12
CA ALA A 65 -12.15 0.25 2.28
C ALA A 65 -11.04 1.06 1.59
N LEU A 66 -9.79 0.58 1.60
CA LEU A 66 -8.69 1.21 0.87
C LEU A 66 -8.95 1.16 -0.65
N ALA A 67 -9.42 0.04 -1.18
CA ALA A 67 -9.77 -0.08 -2.60
C ALA A 67 -10.94 0.84 -2.96
N ASP A 68 -11.96 0.94 -2.11
CA ASP A 68 -13.08 1.87 -2.29
C ASP A 68 -12.63 3.33 -2.26
N LEU A 69 -11.68 3.69 -1.41
CA LEU A 69 -11.14 5.04 -1.32
C LEU A 69 -10.40 5.44 -2.60
N VAL A 70 -9.57 4.55 -3.13
CA VAL A 70 -8.81 4.78 -4.38
C VAL A 70 -9.76 4.98 -5.57
N ASN A 71 -10.89 4.28 -5.58
CA ASN A 71 -11.87 4.32 -6.66
C ASN A 71 -13.00 5.33 -6.45
N ALA A 72 -12.99 6.12 -5.37
CA ALA A 72 -14.09 7.04 -5.05
C ALA A 72 -14.20 8.17 -6.08
N GLU A 73 -15.38 8.32 -6.69
CA GLU A 73 -15.67 9.39 -7.67
C GLU A 73 -16.44 10.56 -7.04
N THR A 74 -17.02 10.37 -5.85
CA THR A 74 -17.80 11.38 -5.13
C THR A 74 -17.28 11.59 -3.71
N GLU A 75 -17.50 12.78 -3.17
CA GLU A 75 -17.12 13.09 -1.78
C GLU A 75 -17.84 12.18 -0.76
N ALA A 76 -19.07 11.75 -1.07
CA ALA A 76 -19.80 10.79 -0.23
C ALA A 76 -19.11 9.43 -0.19
N GLN A 77 -18.68 8.90 -1.36
CA GLN A 77 -17.91 7.64 -1.43
C GLN A 77 -16.57 7.76 -0.70
N ARG A 78 -15.84 8.87 -0.89
CA ARG A 78 -14.57 9.12 -0.17
C ARG A 78 -14.77 9.07 1.33
N ARG A 79 -15.77 9.77 1.86
CA ARG A 79 -16.06 9.81 3.30
C ARG A 79 -16.43 8.43 3.85
N PHE A 80 -17.25 7.68 3.12
CA PHE A 80 -17.65 6.33 3.51
C PHE A 80 -16.44 5.38 3.54
N ALA A 81 -15.60 5.41 2.51
CA ALA A 81 -14.38 4.60 2.46
C ALA A 81 -13.38 4.93 3.58
N VAL A 82 -13.20 6.22 3.91
CA VAL A 82 -12.36 6.62 5.06
C VAL A 82 -12.91 6.05 6.38
N GLN A 83 -14.22 6.13 6.61
CA GLN A 83 -14.83 5.60 7.83
C GLN A 83 -14.67 4.08 7.95
N ASN A 84 -14.80 3.34 6.85
CA ASN A 84 -14.58 1.90 6.87
C ASN A 84 -13.09 1.55 7.07
N ALA A 85 -12.17 2.35 6.51
CA ALA A 85 -10.72 2.15 6.67
C ALA A 85 -10.22 2.47 8.08
N GLU A 86 -10.97 3.26 8.86
CA GLU A 86 -10.70 3.51 10.29
C GLU A 86 -11.28 2.41 11.20
N GLY A 87 -11.79 1.31 10.64
CA GLY A 87 -12.24 0.14 11.41
C GLY A 87 -13.67 0.25 11.97
N VAL A 88 -14.44 1.27 11.60
CA VAL A 88 -15.81 1.49 12.12
C VAL A 88 -16.73 0.31 11.82
N GLN A 89 -16.53 -0.41 10.71
CA GLN A 89 -17.27 -1.65 10.43
C GLN A 89 -16.69 -2.89 11.11
N SER A 90 -15.38 -2.97 11.33
CA SER A 90 -14.76 -4.09 12.07
C SER A 90 -15.25 -4.13 13.52
N GLU A 91 -15.47 -2.98 14.17
CA GLU A 91 -16.08 -2.92 15.52
C GLU A 91 -17.56 -3.33 15.56
N LEU A 92 -18.26 -3.31 14.42
CA LEU A 92 -19.70 -3.64 14.36
C LEU A 92 -19.97 -5.13 14.09
N TYR A 93 -19.00 -5.84 13.51
CA TYR A 93 -19.14 -7.23 13.06
C TYR A 93 -18.22 -8.23 13.79
N LEU A 94 -17.28 -7.77 14.61
CA LEU A 94 -16.45 -8.57 15.52
C LEU A 94 -16.80 -8.27 16.98
#